data_AF-A0A950U2M3-F1
#
_entry.id   AF-A0A950U2M3-F1
#
_cell.length_a   1.000
_cell.length_b   1.000
_cell.length_c   1.000
_cell.angle_alpha   90.00
_cell.angle_beta   90.00
_cell.angle_gamma   90.00
#
_symmetry.space_group_name_H-M   'P 1'
#
loop_
_entity.id
_entity.type
_entity.pdbx_description
1 polymer ?
#
loop_
_entity_poly.entity_id
_entity_poly.type
_entity_poly.pdbx_seq_one_letter_code
_entity_poly.pdbx_strand_id
1 'polypeptide(L)' 'MATRAPYLKNRYSGYHHRHVPQEDTELTHIGPDTPCGEYMRRFWQPICYSDELKDLPLAVKILGEELV' A
#
# COMPACT_ATOMS: atom_id res chain seq x y z
N MET A 1 8.20 -20.95 -35.75
CA MET A 1 8.79 -19.92 -34.85
C MET A 1 7.68 -18.96 -34.48
N ALA A 2 7.41 -18.73 -33.19
CA ALA A 2 6.35 -17.82 -32.76
C ALA A 2 6.79 -16.36 -33.00
N THR A 3 5.96 -15.58 -33.69
CA THR A 3 6.20 -14.16 -33.97
C THR A 3 6.10 -13.36 -32.67
N ARG A 4 7.14 -12.60 -32.33
CA ARG A 4 7.18 -11.77 -31.13
C ARG A 4 6.16 -10.64 -31.26
N ALA A 5 5.30 -10.50 -30.25
CA ALA A 5 4.33 -9.41 -30.19
C ALA A 5 5.07 -8.04 -30.26
N PRO A 6 4.58 -7.09 -31.08
CA PRO A 6 5.32 -5.87 -31.43
C PRO A 6 5.61 -4.95 -30.24
N TYR A 7 4.84 -5.10 -29.15
CA TYR A 7 5.01 -4.31 -27.95
C TYR A 7 6.13 -4.84 -27.05
N LEU A 8 6.51 -6.12 -27.10
CA LEU A 8 7.58 -6.66 -26.25
C LEU A 8 8.95 -6.13 -26.72
N LYS A 9 9.44 -5.01 -26.18
CA LYS A 9 10.74 -4.40 -26.56
C LYS A 9 11.95 -5.02 -25.85
N ASN A 10 11.77 -5.49 -24.61
CA ASN A 10 12.81 -6.10 -23.77
C ASN A 10 12.47 -7.57 -23.45
N ARG A 11 13.50 -8.41 -23.17
CA ARG A 11 13.27 -9.79 -22.70
C ARG A 11 12.54 -9.77 -21.35
N TYR A 12 11.66 -10.74 -21.11
CA TYR A 12 10.87 -10.89 -19.88
C TYR A 12 10.01 -9.66 -19.49
N SER A 13 9.67 -8.79 -20.44
CA SER A 13 8.98 -7.52 -20.16
C SER A 13 7.45 -7.59 -20.17
N GLY A 14 6.86 -8.79 -20.31
CA GLY A 14 5.41 -8.96 -20.48
C GLY A 14 4.56 -8.35 -19.36
N TYR A 15 5.07 -8.34 -18.13
CA TYR A 15 4.40 -7.72 -16.97
C TYR A 15 4.14 -6.22 -17.17
N HIS A 16 5.11 -5.49 -17.70
CA HIS A 16 5.02 -4.02 -17.89
C HIS A 16 4.18 -3.61 -19.10
N HIS A 17 3.73 -4.56 -19.91
CA HIS A 17 2.96 -4.30 -21.14
C HIS A 17 1.47 -4.59 -20.96
N ARG A 18 1.06 -4.99 -19.75
CA ARG A 18 -0.34 -5.14 -19.39
C ARG A 18 -0.94 -3.76 -19.11
N HIS A 19 -2.20 -3.58 -19.48
CA HIS A 19 -3.01 -2.44 -19.01
C HIS A 19 -3.03 -2.42 -17.47
N VAL A 20 -2.57 -1.32 -16.88
CA VAL A 20 -2.69 -1.07 -15.44
C VAL A 20 -4.10 -0.53 -15.21
N PRO A 21 -4.97 -1.24 -14.46
CA PRO A 21 -6.30 -0.73 -14.14
C PRO A 21 -6.19 0.51 -13.25
N GLN A 22 -7.25 1.30 -13.21
CA GLN A 22 -7.39 2.32 -12.17
C GLN A 22 -7.40 1.65 -10.79
N GLU A 23 -7.02 2.41 -9.75
CA GLU A 23 -7.11 1.95 -8.38
C GLU A 23 -8.55 1.59 -7.98
N ASP A 24 -8.66 0.62 -7.07
CA ASP A 24 -9.90 0.32 -6.38
C ASP A 24 -9.95 1.17 -5.11
N THR A 25 -10.70 2.28 -5.15
CA THR A 25 -10.74 3.25 -4.05
C THR A 25 -11.34 2.67 -2.77
N GLU A 26 -12.24 1.68 -2.87
CA GLU A 26 -12.83 1.02 -1.70
C GLU A 26 -11.77 0.26 -0.91
N LEU A 27 -10.82 -0.36 -1.61
CA LEU A 27 -9.76 -1.19 -1.02
C LEU A 27 -8.48 -0.42 -0.70
N THR A 28 -8.20 0.67 -1.41
CA THR A 28 -6.89 1.34 -1.36
C THR A 28 -6.89 2.60 -0.49
N HIS A 29 -8.03 3.26 -0.30
CA HIS A 29 -8.11 4.45 0.55
C HIS A 29 -8.36 4.04 2.00
N ILE A 30 -7.50 4.50 2.90
CA ILE A 30 -7.46 4.06 4.32
C ILE A 30 -7.64 5.19 5.33
N GLY A 31 -8.03 6.38 4.86
CA GLY A 31 -8.26 7.54 5.72
C GLY A 31 -9.54 7.42 6.58
N PRO A 32 -9.86 8.45 7.37
CA PRO A 32 -11.15 8.55 8.04
C PRO A 32 -12.32 8.40 7.06
N ASP A 33 -13.40 7.75 7.50
CA ASP A 33 -14.64 7.53 6.73
C ASP A 33 -14.50 6.70 5.44
N THR A 34 -13.35 6.05 5.22
CA THR A 34 -13.13 5.14 4.08
C THR A 34 -13.46 3.70 4.46
N PRO A 35 -14.06 2.88 3.56
CA PRO A 35 -14.39 1.49 3.88
C PRO A 35 -13.19 0.66 4.35
N CYS A 36 -12.06 0.74 3.64
CA CYS A 36 -10.84 0.04 4.06
C CYS A 36 -10.24 0.62 5.35
N GLY A 37 -10.25 1.95 5.54
CA GLY A 37 -9.80 2.56 6.79
C GLY A 37 -10.58 2.07 8.01
N GLU A 38 -11.91 2.07 7.93
CA GLU A 38 -12.81 1.58 9.00
C GLU A 38 -12.71 0.07 9.22
N TYR A 39 -12.32 -0.68 8.19
CA TYR A 39 -11.99 -2.08 8.33
C TYR A 39 -10.65 -2.27 9.06
N MET A 40 -9.60 -1.54 8.68
CA MET A 40 -8.26 -1.66 9.28
C MET A 40 -8.21 -1.27 10.76
N ARG A 41 -9.03 -0.29 11.20
CA ARG A 41 -9.17 0.11 12.61
C ARG A 41 -9.70 -0.99 13.54
N ARG A 42 -10.24 -2.08 12.99
CA ARG A 42 -10.73 -3.24 13.75
C ARG A 42 -9.60 -4.22 14.13
N PHE A 43 -8.38 -3.97 13.67
CA PHE A 43 -7.23 -4.84 13.87
C PHE A 43 -6.06 -4.11 14.54
N TRP A 44 -5.23 -4.86 15.25
CA TRP A 44 -3.97 -4.37 15.81
C TRP A 44 -2.95 -4.10 14.71
N GLN A 45 -2.37 -2.90 14.71
CA GLN A 45 -1.34 -2.48 13.78
C GLN A 45 0.01 -2.36 14.51
N PRO A 46 1.09 -3.01 14.04
CA PRO A 46 2.43 -2.72 14.52
C PRO A 46 2.85 -1.32 14.03
N ILE A 47 3.26 -0.44 14.95
CA ILE A 47 3.57 0.97 14.63
C ILE A 47 5.05 1.34 14.77
N CYS A 48 5.83 0.55 15.51
CA CYS A 48 7.27 0.74 15.69
C CYS A 48 7.94 -0.59 16.12
N TYR A 49 9.26 -0.65 16.01
CA TYR A 49 10.09 -1.70 16.59
C TYR A 49 10.36 -1.44 18.08
N SER A 50 10.68 -2.51 18.81
CA SER A 50 10.91 -2.43 20.26
C SER A 50 12.11 -1.54 20.63
N ASP A 51 13.12 -1.40 19.76
CA ASP A 51 14.29 -0.53 19.97
C ASP A 51 14.05 0.94 19.59
N GLU A 52 12.96 1.24 18.88
CA GLU A 52 12.53 2.61 18.59
C GLU A 52 11.79 3.24 19.77
N LEU A 53 11.13 2.42 20.59
CA LEU A 53 10.43 2.86 21.80
C LEU A 53 11.43 3.08 22.96
N LYS A 54 11.75 4.34 23.22
CA LYS A 54 12.74 4.77 24.24
C LYS A 54 12.04 5.53 25.39
N ASP A 55 12.78 6.36 26.12
CA ASP A 55 12.28 7.09 27.29
C ASP A 55 11.27 8.20 26.97
N LEU A 56 11.18 8.64 25.70
CA LEU A 56 10.27 9.70 25.25
C LEU A 56 9.14 9.12 24.40
N PRO A 57 7.92 9.71 24.45
CA PRO A 57 6.83 9.32 23.58
C PRO A 57 7.22 9.42 22.10
N LEU A 58 6.79 8.44 21.31
CA LEU A 58 7.02 8.41 19.87
C LEU A 58 5.77 8.94 19.16
N ALA A 59 5.85 10.15 18.62
CA ALA A 59 4.78 10.66 17.75
C ALA A 59 4.76 9.87 16.44
N VAL A 60 3.60 9.30 16.10
CA VAL A 60 3.42 8.49 14.88
C VAL A 60 2.21 8.99 14.08
N LYS A 61 2.27 8.80 12.76
CA LYS A 61 1.12 9.00 11.88
C LYS A 61 0.71 7.67 11.25
N ILE A 62 -0.50 7.21 11.54
CA ILE A 62 -1.04 5.94 11.05
C ILE A 62 -2.51 6.08 10.68
N LEU A 63 -2.95 5.42 9.60
CA LEU A 63 -4.32 5.50 9.08
C LEU A 63 -4.85 6.94 8.87
N GLY A 64 -3.95 7.90 8.64
CA GLY A 64 -4.28 9.32 8.44
C GLY A 64 -4.34 10.15 9.73
N GLU A 65 -4.11 9.56 10.90
CA GLU A 65 -4.24 10.19 12.22
C GLU A 65 -2.86 10.36 12.89
N GLU A 66 -2.69 11.46 13.63
CA GLU A 66 -1.48 11.74 14.42
C GLU A 66 -1.69 11.29 15.87
N LEU A 67 -0.83 10.40 16.37
CA LEU A 67 -0.92 9.75 17.68
C LEU A 67 0.34 9.98 18.51
N VAL A 68 0.21 9.88 19.84
CA VAL A 68 1.31 9.92 20.84
C VAL A 68 1.08 8.91 21.94
#